data_AF-A0A520CCM6-F1
#
_entry.id   AF-A0A520CCM6-F1
#
_cell.length_a   1.000
_cell.length_b   1.000
_cell.length_c   1.000
_cell.angle_alpha   90.00
_cell.angle_beta   90.00
_cell.angle_gamma   90.00
#
_symmetry.space_group_name_H-M   'P 1'
#
loop_
_entity.id
_entity.type
_entity.pdbx_description
1 polymer ?
#
loop_
_entity_poly.entity_id
_entity_poly.type
_entity_poly.pdbx_seq_one_letter_code
_entity_poly.pdbx_strand_id
1 'polypeptide(L)'
;MFKKTLLAGALLLSTNLYAQEPDLVKYVNTLQGTNSKYELSYGNTYPLVSLPFSMNTWTPHTGVNGEGWKYQYFVDVIRGFQQSHQCSSWVNDYAVYT
;
A
#
# COMPACT_ATOMS: atom_id res chain seq x y z
N MET A 1 17.30 41.52 -32.27
CA MET A 1 16.29 40.44 -32.39
C MET A 1 16.74 39.16 -31.70
N PHE A 2 17.93 38.64 -31.98
CA PHE A 2 18.50 37.40 -31.41
C PHE A 2 18.45 37.24 -29.87
N LYS A 3 18.78 38.30 -29.11
CA LYS A 3 18.75 38.25 -27.63
C LYS A 3 17.35 37.99 -27.05
N LYS A 4 16.30 38.50 -27.70
CA LYS A 4 14.91 38.31 -27.26
C LYS A 4 14.44 36.87 -27.54
N THR A 5 14.87 36.29 -28.65
CA THR A 5 14.59 34.90 -29.01
C THR A 5 15.30 33.91 -28.07
N LEU A 6 16.56 34.20 -27.70
CA LEU A 6 17.31 33.38 -26.74
C LEU A 6 16.68 33.39 -25.34
N LEU A 7 16.24 34.57 -24.89
CA LEU A 7 15.60 34.74 -23.59
C LEU A 7 14.23 34.03 -23.54
N ALA A 8 13.45 34.10 -24.62
CA ALA A 8 12.18 33.38 -24.74
C ALA A 8 12.38 31.85 -24.73
N GLY A 9 13.41 31.35 -25.42
CA GLY A 9 13.79 29.94 -25.37
C GLY A 9 14.20 29.49 -23.96
N ALA A 10 15.02 30.29 -23.26
CA ALA A 10 15.43 29.98 -21.89
C ALA A 10 14.25 29.95 -20.90
N LEU A 11 13.28 30.88 -21.04
CA LEU A 11 12.05 30.86 -20.23
C LEU A 11 11.21 29.59 -20.49
N LEU A 12 11.06 29.17 -21.76
CA LEU A 12 10.30 27.98 -22.12
C LEU A 12 10.96 26.66 -21.65
N LEU A 13 12.29 26.62 -21.57
CA LEU A 13 12.99 25.48 -20.95
C LEU A 13 12.81 25.48 -19.41
N SER A 14 12.69 26.64 -18.77
CA SER A 14 12.58 26.73 -17.31
C SER A 14 11.24 26.22 -16.74
N THR A 15 10.15 26.26 -17.52
CA THR A 15 8.84 25.76 -17.09
C THR A 15 8.78 24.23 -16.98
N ASN A 16 9.67 23.52 -17.68
CA ASN A 16 9.75 22.05 -17.62
C ASN A 16 10.53 21.53 -16.41
N LEU A 17 11.30 22.39 -15.72
CA LEU A 17 12.10 22.00 -14.55
C LEU A 17 11.28 21.80 -13.26
N TYR A 18 10.04 22.30 -13.21
CA TYR A 18 9.17 22.25 -12.03
C TYR A 18 7.93 21.34 -12.20
N ALA A 19 7.90 20.50 -13.24
CA ALA A 19 6.75 19.67 -13.57
C ALA A 19 6.71 18.29 -12.88
N GLN A 20 7.42 18.09 -11.76
CA GLN A 20 7.26 16.85 -11.00
C GLN A 20 5.90 16.86 -10.29
N GLU A 21 4.99 16.02 -10.75
CA GLU A 21 3.76 15.69 -10.04
C GLU A 21 4.10 15.17 -8.63
N PRO A 22 3.38 15.61 -7.59
CA PRO A 22 3.64 15.15 -6.24
C PRO A 22 3.39 13.64 -6.16
N ASP A 23 4.38 12.89 -5.68
CA ASP A 23 4.18 11.49 -5.32
C ASP A 23 3.21 11.40 -4.14
N LEU A 24 1.95 11.08 -4.42
CA LEU A 24 0.90 10.98 -3.42
C LEU A 24 0.95 9.65 -2.64
N VAL A 25 1.65 8.63 -3.17
CA VAL A 25 1.74 7.31 -2.53
C VAL A 25 2.40 7.42 -1.15
N LYS A 26 3.30 8.39 -0.96
CA LYS A 26 3.96 8.67 0.32
C LYS A 26 3.01 8.99 1.48
N TYR A 27 1.77 9.39 1.20
CA TYR A 27 0.77 9.66 2.23
C TYR A 27 -0.01 8.42 2.67
N VAL A 28 0.11 7.30 1.93
CA VAL A 28 -0.62 6.07 2.22
C VAL A 28 0.05 5.33 3.37
N ASN A 29 -0.72 5.01 4.40
CA ASN A 29 -0.32 4.12 5.48
C ASN A 29 -1.09 2.80 5.39
N THR A 30 -0.46 1.75 4.87
CA THR A 30 -1.08 0.42 4.77
C THR A 30 -1.31 -0.26 6.13
N LEU A 31 -0.74 0.27 7.22
CA LEU A 31 -1.00 -0.20 8.58
C LEU A 31 -2.25 0.44 9.21
N GLN A 32 -2.86 1.43 8.56
CA GLN A 32 -4.10 2.03 9.06
C GLN A 32 -5.21 0.99 9.11
N GLY A 33 -5.79 0.80 10.32
CA GLY A 33 -6.84 -0.19 10.59
C GLY A 33 -6.35 -1.58 11.00
N THR A 34 -5.03 -1.82 10.99
CA THR A 34 -4.42 -3.14 11.29
C THR A 34 -4.31 -3.44 12.79
N ASN A 35 -4.49 -2.44 13.65
CA ASN A 35 -4.57 -2.63 15.10
C ASN A 35 -6.00 -3.05 15.50
N SER A 36 -6.50 -4.14 14.90
CA SER A 36 -7.86 -4.66 15.14
C SER A 36 -7.81 -6.04 15.77
N LYS A 37 -8.86 -6.36 16.55
CA LYS A 37 -9.08 -7.68 17.17
C LYS A 37 -10.47 -8.19 16.84
N TYR A 38 -10.76 -9.44 17.19
CA TYR A 38 -12.10 -10.02 17.10
C TYR A 38 -13.14 -9.16 17.85
N GLU A 39 -12.80 -8.72 19.07
CA GLU A 39 -13.72 -8.06 19.98
C GLU A 39 -14.01 -6.61 19.58
N LEU A 40 -13.05 -5.93 18.96
CA LEU A 40 -13.18 -4.53 18.53
C LEU A 40 -12.32 -4.25 17.29
N SER A 41 -12.99 -3.77 16.25
CA SER A 41 -12.36 -3.36 15.00
C SER A 41 -11.99 -1.89 15.01
N TYR A 42 -10.79 -1.59 14.52
CA TYR A 42 -10.35 -0.24 14.13
C TYR A 42 -10.25 -0.09 12.60
N GLY A 43 -10.80 -1.06 11.87
CA GLY A 43 -10.79 -1.13 10.40
C GLY A 43 -10.80 -2.56 9.86
N ASN A 44 -10.29 -3.53 10.62
CA ASN A 44 -10.12 -4.93 10.19
C ASN A 44 -9.41 -5.07 8.83
N THR A 45 -8.34 -4.28 8.65
CA THR A 45 -7.46 -4.34 7.49
C THR A 45 -6.19 -5.12 7.81
N TYR A 46 -5.45 -5.51 6.77
CA TYR A 46 -4.08 -6.01 6.85
C TYR A 46 -3.23 -5.24 5.83
N PRO A 47 -1.91 -5.08 6.06
CA PRO A 47 -1.06 -4.30 5.17
C PRO A 47 -0.85 -5.04 3.86
N LEU A 48 -1.64 -4.65 2.86
CA LEU A 48 -1.70 -5.27 1.55
C LEU A 48 -0.74 -4.57 0.60
N VAL A 49 0.13 -5.34 -0.04
CA VAL A 49 1.05 -4.90 -1.09
C VAL A 49 0.53 -5.42 -2.41
N SER A 50 0.10 -4.51 -3.28
CA SER A 50 -0.37 -4.86 -4.61
C SER A 50 -0.43 -3.66 -5.55
N LEU A 51 -0.63 -3.96 -6.84
CA LEU A 51 -1.19 -3.01 -7.78
C LEU A 51 -2.71 -2.89 -7.56
N PRO A 52 -3.35 -1.79 -8.00
CA PRO A 52 -4.81 -1.67 -7.97
C PRO A 52 -5.47 -2.83 -8.72
N PHE A 53 -6.47 -3.48 -8.09
CA PHE A 53 -7.26 -4.59 -8.66
C PHE A 53 -6.45 -5.84 -9.07
N SER A 54 -5.31 -6.07 -8.44
CA SER A 54 -4.50 -7.26 -8.69
C SER A 54 -5.25 -8.55 -8.35
N MET A 55 -5.04 -9.59 -9.16
CA MET A 55 -5.53 -10.94 -8.85
C MET A 55 -4.89 -11.50 -7.58
N ASN A 56 -3.58 -11.30 -7.40
CA ASN A 56 -2.82 -11.77 -6.23
C ASN A 56 -2.31 -10.59 -5.43
N THR A 57 -2.46 -10.65 -4.11
CA THR A 57 -1.94 -9.63 -3.18
C THR A 57 -0.97 -10.25 -2.21
N TRP A 58 -0.11 -9.44 -1.60
CA TRP A 58 0.92 -9.91 -0.67
C TRP A 58 0.82 -9.20 0.67
N THR A 59 1.04 -9.91 1.76
CA THR A 59 1.03 -9.32 3.11
C THR A 59 1.96 -10.08 4.06
N PRO A 60 2.66 -9.41 4.98
CA PRO A 60 3.22 -10.11 6.13
C PRO A 60 2.08 -10.72 6.95
N HIS A 61 2.25 -11.94 7.46
CA HIS A 61 1.28 -12.54 8.38
C HIS A 61 1.89 -12.79 9.75
N THR A 62 1.13 -12.41 10.78
CA THR A 62 1.44 -12.62 12.20
C THR A 62 0.50 -13.65 12.81
N GLY A 63 -0.71 -13.82 12.25
CA GLY A 63 -1.74 -14.78 12.68
C GLY A 63 -1.38 -16.23 12.38
N VAL A 64 -2.07 -17.17 13.04
CA VAL A 64 -1.91 -18.61 12.77
C VAL A 64 -2.53 -18.94 11.41
N ASN A 65 -1.98 -19.91 10.68
CA ASN A 65 -2.55 -20.31 9.39
C ASN A 65 -4.00 -20.78 9.56
N GLY A 66 -4.90 -20.22 8.74
CA GLY A 66 -6.35 -20.48 8.81
C GLY A 66 -7.15 -19.48 9.64
N GLU A 67 -6.50 -18.58 10.39
CA GLU A 67 -7.16 -17.46 11.07
C GLU A 67 -7.43 -16.29 10.13
N GLY A 68 -8.53 -15.60 10.37
CA GLY A 68 -8.94 -14.42 9.58
C GLY A 68 -8.11 -13.18 9.88
N TRP A 69 -7.56 -13.05 11.09
CA TRP A 69 -6.67 -11.94 11.44
C TRP A 69 -5.24 -12.23 11.01
N LYS A 70 -5.00 -12.14 9.69
CA LYS A 70 -3.68 -12.38 9.06
C LYS A 70 -2.56 -11.58 9.70
N TYR A 71 -2.78 -10.28 9.89
CA TYR A 71 -1.83 -9.35 10.46
C TYR A 71 -2.50 -8.55 11.57
N GLN A 72 -1.82 -8.41 12.70
CA GLN A 72 -2.27 -7.60 13.81
C GLN A 72 -1.12 -6.73 14.30
N TYR A 73 -1.33 -5.40 14.35
CA TYR A 73 -0.27 -4.42 14.64
C TYR A 73 0.48 -4.67 15.96
N PHE A 74 -0.21 -5.20 16.97
CA PHE A 74 0.34 -5.43 18.31
C PHE A 74 1.08 -6.77 18.46
N VAL A 75 1.25 -7.54 17.39
CA VAL A 75 1.96 -8.83 17.43
C VAL A 75 3.39 -8.62 16.95
N ASP A 76 4.35 -8.90 17.84
CA ASP A 76 5.79 -8.59 17.61
C ASP A 76 6.53 -9.63 16.75
N VAL A 77 5.82 -10.61 16.19
CA VAL A 77 6.43 -11.71 15.42
C VAL A 77 5.70 -11.89 14.08
N ILE A 78 6.46 -11.76 13.00
CA ILE A 78 6.04 -12.14 11.65
C ILE A 78 6.38 -13.62 11.44
N ARG A 79 5.39 -14.39 10.98
CA ARG A 79 5.54 -15.82 10.67
C ARG A 79 6.00 -16.07 9.24
N GLY A 80 5.71 -15.14 8.33
CA GLY A 80 6.09 -15.22 6.92
C GLY A 80 5.47 -14.11 6.09
N PHE A 81 5.55 -14.26 4.77
CA PHE A 81 4.92 -13.38 3.79
C PHE A 81 4.00 -14.21 2.91
N GLN A 82 2.74 -13.83 2.84
CA GLN A 82 1.68 -14.67 2.31
C GLN A 82 1.06 -14.04 1.05
N GLN A 83 0.81 -14.86 0.03
CA GLN A 83 -0.11 -14.50 -1.05
C GLN A 83 -1.54 -14.57 -0.51
N SER A 84 -2.34 -13.51 -0.64
CA SER A 84 -3.69 -13.41 -0.08
C SER A 84 -4.73 -13.00 -1.12
N HIS A 85 -5.94 -13.51 -0.95
CA HIS A 85 -7.17 -13.10 -1.63
C HIS A 85 -8.27 -12.71 -0.63
N GLN A 86 -7.94 -12.64 0.66
CA GLN A 86 -8.91 -12.38 1.72
C GLN A 86 -9.51 -10.98 1.61
N CYS A 87 -10.83 -10.89 1.51
CA CYS A 87 -11.54 -9.61 1.48
C CYS A 87 -11.90 -9.05 2.88
N SER A 88 -11.97 -9.89 3.91
CA SER A 88 -12.17 -9.48 5.31
C SER A 88 -11.76 -10.62 6.26
N SER A 89 -11.48 -10.31 7.54
CA SER A 89 -11.17 -11.33 8.55
C SER A 89 -12.30 -12.36 8.74
N TRP A 90 -13.54 -12.00 8.42
CA TRP A 90 -14.71 -12.86 8.62
C TRP A 90 -14.92 -13.88 7.50
N VAL A 91 -14.51 -13.51 6.28
CA VAL A 91 -14.63 -14.38 5.09
C VAL A 91 -13.48 -15.37 4.99
N ASN A 92 -12.35 -15.09 5.65
CA ASN A 92 -11.10 -15.83 5.50
C ASN A 92 -10.56 -15.78 4.06
N ASP A 93 -9.55 -16.60 3.79
CA ASP A 93 -8.75 -16.58 2.57
C ASP A 93 -8.89 -17.88 1.78
N TYR A 94 -8.46 -17.85 0.52
CA TYR A 94 -8.44 -19.00 -0.37
C TYR A 94 -7.21 -19.00 -1.27
N ALA A 95 -6.84 -20.17 -1.82
CA ALA A 95 -5.70 -20.33 -2.73
C ALA A 95 -4.41 -19.64 -2.24
N VAL A 96 -4.11 -19.86 -0.97
CA VAL A 96 -3.09 -19.15 -0.22
C VAL A 96 -1.86 -20.02 0.05
N TYR A 97 -0.67 -19.42 -0.05
CA TYR A 97 0.59 -20.00 0.42
C TYR A 97 1.46 -18.93 1.09
N THR A 98 2.42 -19.40 1.88
CA THR A 98 3.40 -18.63 2.64
C THR A 98 4.80 -19.05 2.23
#